data_AF-A0A527YRV8-F1
#
_entry.id   AF-A0A527YRV8-F1
#
_cell.length_a   1.000
_cell.length_b   1.000
_cell.length_c   1.000
_cell.angle_alpha   90.00
_cell.angle_beta   90.00
_cell.angle_gamma   90.00
#
_symmetry.space_group_name_H-M   'P 1'
#
loop_
_entity.id
_entity.type
_entity.pdbx_description
1 polymer ?
#
loop_
_entity_poly.entity_id
_entity_poly.type
_entity_poly.pdbx_seq_one_letter_code
_entity_poly.pdbx_strand_id
1 'polypeptide(L)' 'ADHYGLAVSPGRIAVTTGSSAAFNLAFLAMFDPGDRVAIAAPGYPAYRNIMAALGIEIVEIELHGDAYLHAEHL' A
#
# COMPACT_ATOMS: atom_id res chain seq x y z
N ALA A 1 -19.83 11.50 1.12
CA ALA A 1 -19.95 12.73 0.32
C ALA A 1 -19.34 13.91 1.04
N ASP A 2 -19.64 14.14 2.31
CA ASP A 2 -19.38 15.45 2.94
C ASP A 2 -17.91 15.80 3.16
N HIS A 3 -17.02 14.83 3.42
CA HIS A 3 -15.60 15.12 3.68
C HIS A 3 -14.76 15.31 2.41
N TYR A 4 -14.97 14.46 1.38
CA TYR A 4 -14.18 14.49 0.14
C TYR A 4 -14.99 14.94 -1.09
N GLY A 5 -16.28 15.25 -0.96
CA GLY A 5 -17.16 15.61 -2.08
C GLY A 5 -17.50 14.46 -3.03
N LEU A 6 -17.10 13.22 -2.74
CA LEU A 6 -17.23 12.08 -3.66
C LEU A 6 -18.39 11.15 -3.30
N ALA A 7 -19.09 10.68 -4.33
CA ALA A 7 -20.05 9.58 -4.27
C ALA A 7 -19.32 8.25 -4.57
N VAL A 8 -19.26 7.35 -3.59
CA VAL A 8 -18.59 6.04 -3.72
C VAL A 8 -19.65 4.95 -3.61
N SER A 9 -19.70 4.05 -4.60
CA SER A 9 -20.62 2.91 -4.57
C SER A 9 -20.30 1.96 -3.41
N PRO A 10 -21.30 1.43 -2.68
CA PRO A 10 -21.08 0.43 -1.64
C PRO A 10 -20.34 -0.82 -2.14
N GLY A 11 -20.50 -1.19 -3.42
CA GLY A 11 -19.78 -2.33 -4.02
C GLY A 11 -18.27 -2.13 -4.15
N ARG A 12 -17.75 -0.94 -3.84
CA ARG A 12 -16.32 -0.62 -3.75
C ARG A 12 -15.80 -0.55 -2.32
N ILE A 13 -16.61 -0.93 -1.32
CA ILE A 13 -16.25 -0.87 0.10
C ILE A 13 -16.18 -2.30 0.66
N ALA A 14 -15.06 -2.61 1.31
CA ALA A 14 -14.89 -3.83 2.10
C ALA A 14 -14.69 -3.45 3.57
N VAL A 15 -15.47 -4.06 4.46
CA VAL A 15 -15.32 -3.88 5.92
C VAL A 15 -14.34 -4.92 6.43
N THR A 16 -13.30 -4.49 7.15
CA THR A 16 -12.27 -5.35 7.70
C THR A 16 -12.10 -5.11 9.20
N THR A 17 -11.49 -6.08 9.89
CA THR A 17 -11.07 -5.95 11.30
C THR A 17 -9.81 -5.09 11.41
N GLY A 18 -9.92 -3.81 11.04
CA GLY A 18 -8.82 -2.85 11.01
C GLY A 18 -7.99 -2.88 9.72
N SER A 19 -7.03 -1.96 9.63
CA SER A 19 -6.20 -1.77 8.43
C SER A 19 -5.25 -2.94 8.17
N SER A 20 -4.75 -3.62 9.21
CA SER A 20 -3.85 -4.77 9.04
C SER A 20 -4.50 -5.90 8.23
N ALA A 21 -5.78 -6.21 8.47
CA ALA A 21 -6.53 -7.17 7.66
C ALA A 21 -6.78 -6.64 6.24
N ALA A 22 -7.04 -5.34 6.09
CA ALA A 22 -7.22 -4.72 4.78
C ALA A 22 -5.96 -4.78 3.91
N PHE A 23 -4.76 -4.56 4.47
CA PHE A 23 -3.52 -4.65 3.69
C PHE A 23 -3.25 -6.06 3.15
N ASN A 24 -3.50 -7.10 3.97
CA ASN A 24 -3.40 -8.48 3.48
C ASN A 24 -4.34 -8.74 2.30
N LEU A 25 -5.63 -8.36 2.43
CA LEU A 25 -6.61 -8.54 1.37
C LEU A 25 -6.28 -7.71 0.12
N ALA A 26 -5.82 -6.47 0.29
CA ALA A 26 -5.47 -5.59 -0.81
C ALA A 26 -4.26 -6.12 -1.60
N PHE A 27 -3.20 -6.58 -0.92
CA PHE A 27 -2.03 -7.12 -1.60
C PHE A 27 -2.35 -8.45 -2.31
N LEU A 28 -3.12 -9.35 -1.68
CA LEU A 28 -3.59 -10.59 -2.32
C LEU A 28 -4.51 -10.33 -3.52
N ALA A 29 -5.27 -9.24 -3.52
CA ALA A 29 -6.18 -8.90 -4.61
C ALA A 29 -5.49 -8.19 -5.79
N MET A 30 -4.33 -7.56 -5.56
CA MET A 30 -3.66 -6.72 -6.56
C MET A 30 -2.38 -7.33 -7.13
N PHE A 31 -1.75 -8.29 -6.46
CA PHE A 31 -0.42 -8.79 -6.81
C PHE A 31 -0.31 -10.30 -6.70
N ASP A 32 0.58 -10.86 -7.50
CA ASP A 32 1.01 -12.26 -7.45
C ASP A 32 2.45 -12.39 -6.91
N PRO A 33 2.86 -13.57 -6.42
CA PRO A 33 4.25 -13.81 -6.04
C PRO A 33 5.22 -13.53 -7.20
N GLY A 34 6.28 -12.77 -6.92
CA GLY A 34 7.26 -12.29 -7.90
C GLY A 34 6.96 -10.91 -8.48
N ASP A 35 5.75 -10.36 -8.25
CA ASP A 35 5.47 -8.97 -8.62
C ASP A 35 6.33 -8.00 -7.81
N ARG A 36 6.68 -6.87 -8.43
CA ARG A 36 7.52 -5.83 -7.84
C ARG A 36 6.68 -4.64 -7.42
N VAL A 37 6.68 -4.31 -6.13
CA VAL A 37 5.89 -3.22 -5.55
C VAL A 37 6.80 -2.18 -4.92
N ALA A 38 6.65 -0.92 -5.37
CA ALA A 38 7.42 0.19 -4.86
C ALA A 38 6.80 0.78 -3.57
N ILE A 39 7.63 1.06 -2.57
CA ILE A 39 7.24 1.74 -1.32
C ILE A 39 8.24 2.83 -0.95
N ALA A 40 7.76 3.89 -0.29
CA ALA A 40 8.65 4.91 0.28
C ALA A 40 9.45 4.38 1.47
N ALA A 41 10.69 4.85 1.61
CA ALA A 41 11.59 4.60 2.73
C ALA A 41 12.16 5.94 3.27
N PRO A 42 12.04 6.26 4.57
CA PRO A 42 11.36 5.47 5.61
C PRO A 42 9.85 5.41 5.40
N GLY A 43 9.23 4.33 5.88
CA GLY A 43 7.79 4.07 5.69
C GLY A 43 7.24 3.11 6.75
N TYR A 44 5.98 2.70 6.61
CA TYR A 44 5.33 1.81 7.57
C TYR A 44 5.92 0.38 7.51
N PRO A 45 6.59 -0.12 8.56
CA PRO A 45 7.38 -1.36 8.48
C PRO A 45 6.56 -2.62 8.16
N ALA A 46 5.29 -2.65 8.55
CA ALA A 46 4.45 -3.83 8.32
C ALA A 46 4.19 -4.11 6.82
N TYR A 47 4.31 -3.10 5.96
CA TYR A 47 4.22 -3.29 4.50
C TYR A 47 5.26 -4.28 4.00
N ARG A 48 6.52 -4.12 4.43
CA ARG A 48 7.63 -5.02 4.07
C ARG A 48 7.35 -6.45 4.51
N ASN A 49 6.91 -6.61 5.76
CA ASN A 49 6.67 -7.94 6.35
C ASN A 49 5.54 -8.68 5.64
N ILE A 50 4.43 -8.01 5.36
CA ILE A 50 3.27 -8.63 4.70
C ILE A 50 3.62 -8.96 3.25
N MET A 51 4.21 -8.02 2.49
CA MET A 51 4.56 -8.25 1.09
C MET A 51 5.60 -9.38 0.93
N ALA A 52 6.63 -9.41 1.78
CA ALA A 52 7.61 -10.49 1.76
C ALA A 52 6.97 -11.85 2.06
N ALA A 53 6.04 -11.92 3.00
CA ALA A 53 5.31 -13.16 3.32
C ALA A 53 4.42 -13.64 2.17
N LEU A 54 3.95 -12.73 1.32
CA LEU A 54 3.15 -13.03 0.13
C LEU A 54 4.00 -13.30 -1.12
N GLY A 55 5.34 -13.27 -1.01
CA GLY A 55 6.26 -13.49 -2.13
C GLY A 55 6.38 -12.30 -3.08
N ILE A 56 5.95 -11.10 -2.65
CA ILE A 56 6.07 -9.86 -3.43
C ILE A 56 7.47 -9.29 -3.24
N GLU A 57 8.12 -8.89 -4.34
CA GLU A 57 9.41 -8.21 -4.33
C GLU A 57 9.23 -6.73 -3.99
N ILE A 58 9.80 -6.30 -2.86
CA ILE A 58 9.69 -4.91 -2.40
C ILE A 58 10.80 -4.06 -3.05
N VAL A 59 10.40 -2.95 -3.67
CA VAL A 59 11.31 -1.92 -4.20
C VAL A 59 11.22 -0.68 -3.30
N GLU A 60 12.31 -0.34 -2.63
CA GLU A 60 12.33 0.83 -1.75
C GLU A 60 12.75 2.08 -2.52
N ILE A 61 11.96 3.14 -2.36
CA ILE A 61 12.26 4.47 -2.85
C ILE A 61 12.65 5.33 -1.65
N GLU A 62 13.95 5.60 -1.53
CA GLU A 62 14.49 6.44 -0.46
C GLU A 62 13.99 7.88 -0.61
N LEU A 63 13.49 8.46 0.48
CA LEU A 63 12.98 9.83 0.51
C LEU A 63 14.07 10.88 0.70
N HIS A 64 15.33 10.46 0.93
CA HIS A 64 16.48 11.37 1.10
C HIS A 64 16.29 12.51 2.13
N GLY A 65 15.39 12.33 3.11
CA GLY A 65 15.07 13.33 4.13
C GLY A 65 13.79 14.13 3.88
N ASP A 66 13.16 13.94 2.72
CA ASP A 66 11.88 14.56 2.39
C ASP A 66 10.72 13.98 3.19
N ALA A 67 9.70 14.81 3.41
CA ALA A 67 8.55 14.44 4.22
C ALA A 67 7.61 13.43 3.52
N TYR A 68 7.65 13.37 2.18
CA TYR A 68 6.79 12.50 1.38
C TYR A 68 7.36 12.29 -0.03
N LEU A 69 6.94 11.18 -0.65
CA LEU A 69 7.30 10.82 -2.01
C LEU A 69 6.76 11.86 -3.02
N HIS A 70 7.60 12.26 -3.95
CA HIS A 70 7.24 13.08 -5.11
C HIS A 70 8.03 12.62 -6.34
N ALA A 71 7.68 13.16 -7.51
CA ALA A 71 8.12 12.64 -8.80
C ALA A 71 9.65 12.58 -9.00
N GLU A 72 10.42 13.43 -8.31
CA GLU A 72 11.89 13.49 -8.45
C GLU A 72 12.63 12.28 -7.84
N HIS A 73 11.92 11.43 -7.08
CA HIS A 73 12.48 10.20 -6.50
C HIS A 73 12.46 8.99 -7.44
N LEU A 74 11.81 9.10 -8.60
CA LEU A 74 11.60 8.02 -9.58
C LEU A 74 12.53 8.18 -10.78
#